data_AF-A0A2R5GTE4-F1
#
_entry.id   AF-A0A2R5GTE4-F1
#
_cell.length_a   1.000
_cell.length_b   1.000
_cell.length_c   1.000
_cell.angle_alpha   90.00
_cell.angle_beta   90.00
_cell.angle_gamma   90.00
#
_symmetry.space_group_name_H-M   'P 1'
#
loop_
_entity.id
_entity.type
_entity.pdbx_description
1 polymer ?
#
loop_
_entity_poly.entity_id
_entity_poly.type
_entity_poly.pdbx_seq_one_letter_code
_entity_poly.pdbx_strand_id
1 'polypeptide(L)'
;MKKGQSFMAEQERVRLVRALDCVDAAIIAVDDDRTVCKTLSLLHPDAFTNGGDQTNESIPEAAVCSKLGIELVDGLGGKVQSSSWLLARSRGESIKVKADPNE
;
A
#
# COMPACT_ATOMS: atom_id res chain seq x y z
N MET A 1 4.04 -1.04 11.37
CA MET A 1 2.82 -0.42 11.99
C MET A 1 2.68 1.09 11.69
N LYS A 2 1.50 1.58 11.27
CA LYS A 2 1.22 3.04 11.22
C LYS A 2 1.20 3.63 12.65
N LYS A 3 1.53 4.91 12.82
CA LYS A 3 1.25 5.65 14.07
C LYS A 3 -0.28 5.75 14.21
N GLY A 4 -0.87 4.84 14.99
CA GLY A 4 -2.32 4.77 15.24
C GLY A 4 -2.84 3.32 15.22
N GLN A 5 -3.96 3.09 15.90
CA GLN A 5 -4.65 1.81 15.90
C GLN A 5 -5.11 1.47 14.47
N SER A 6 -4.82 0.25 14.01
CA SER A 6 -5.39 -0.25 12.76
C SER A 6 -6.90 -0.39 12.95
N PHE A 7 -7.70 0.22 12.06
CA PHE A 7 -9.16 0.12 12.14
C PHE A 7 -9.69 -1.28 11.76
N MET A 8 -8.87 -2.05 11.03
CA MET A 8 -9.21 -3.37 10.51
C MET A 8 -8.04 -4.33 10.78
N ALA A 9 -8.35 -5.56 11.19
CA ALA A 9 -7.34 -6.60 11.39
C ALA A 9 -6.71 -7.00 10.04
N GLU A 10 -5.45 -7.41 10.04
CA GLU A 10 -4.76 -7.78 8.81
C GLU A 10 -5.40 -8.96 8.07
N GLN A 11 -5.97 -9.92 8.80
CA GLN A 11 -6.60 -11.10 8.19
C GLN A 11 -7.87 -10.75 7.43
N GLU A 12 -8.60 -9.75 7.93
CA GLU A 12 -9.76 -9.21 7.23
C GLU A 12 -9.34 -8.48 5.96
N ARG A 13 -8.27 -7.67 6.03
CA ARG A 13 -7.72 -6.99 4.83
C ARG A 13 -7.30 -8.00 3.76
N VAL A 14 -6.56 -9.05 4.12
CA VAL A 14 -6.16 -10.10 3.18
C VAL A 14 -7.38 -10.77 2.55
N ARG A 15 -8.43 -11.06 3.34
CA ARG A 15 -9.66 -11.66 2.83
C ARG A 15 -10.36 -10.76 1.81
N LEU A 16 -10.42 -9.45 2.06
CA LEU A 16 -11.01 -8.50 1.13
C LEU A 16 -10.21 -8.39 -0.17
N VAL A 17 -8.88 -8.31 -0.08
CA VAL A 17 -8.01 -8.22 -1.28
C VAL A 17 -8.12 -9.49 -2.13
N ARG A 18 -8.16 -10.69 -1.51
CA ARG A 18 -8.35 -11.97 -2.22
C ARG A 18 -9.72 -12.12 -2.88
N ALA A 19 -10.69 -11.29 -2.54
CA ALA A 19 -12.01 -11.33 -3.15
C ALA A 19 -12.11 -10.50 -4.44
N LEU A 20 -11.05 -9.78 -4.82
CA LEU A 20 -11.00 -9.05 -6.08
C LEU A 20 -10.65 -9.99 -7.22
N ASP A 21 -11.40 -9.93 -8.33
CA ASP A 21 -11.24 -10.85 -9.46
C ASP A 21 -9.84 -10.80 -10.11
N CYS A 22 -9.12 -9.68 -9.99
CA CYS A 22 -7.78 -9.50 -10.55
C CYS A 22 -6.64 -9.97 -9.62
N VAL A 23 -6.96 -10.51 -8.44
CA VAL A 23 -5.95 -10.90 -7.45
C VAL A 23 -5.77 -12.42 -7.43
N ASP A 24 -4.60 -12.88 -7.90
CA ASP A 24 -4.22 -14.31 -7.78
C ASP A 24 -3.86 -14.70 -6.34
N ALA A 25 -3.17 -13.79 -5.63
CA ALA A 25 -2.73 -14.04 -4.26
C ALA A 25 -2.64 -12.73 -3.44
N ALA A 26 -2.91 -12.83 -2.15
CA ALA A 26 -2.56 -11.82 -1.16
C ALA A 26 -2.06 -12.49 0.11
N ILE A 27 -0.99 -11.95 0.69
CA ILE A 27 -0.33 -12.48 1.88
C ILE A 27 -0.13 -11.38 2.91
N ILE A 28 0.13 -11.79 4.15
CA ILE A 28 0.65 -10.89 5.18
C ILE A 28 2.16 -10.81 4.97
N ALA A 29 2.69 -9.59 4.96
CA ALA A 29 4.13 -9.38 4.89
C ALA A 29 4.82 -10.02 6.11
N VAL A 30 5.98 -10.64 5.89
CA VAL A 30 6.79 -11.23 6.97
C VAL A 30 7.66 -10.19 7.69
N ASP A 31 7.64 -8.95 7.21
CA ASP A 31 8.41 -7.84 7.70
C ASP A 31 7.96 -7.42 9.11
N ASP A 32 8.93 -7.17 9.99
CA ASP A 32 8.76 -6.69 11.37
C ASP A 32 8.72 -5.16 11.47
N ASP A 33 8.89 -4.46 10.34
CA ASP A 33 8.91 -3.00 10.26
C ASP A 33 7.72 -2.42 9.47
N ARG A 34 7.95 -1.43 8.61
CA ARG A 34 6.93 -0.79 7.76
C ARG A 34 7.18 -0.98 6.28
N THR A 35 8.24 -1.69 5.92
CA THR A 35 8.65 -2.00 4.57
C THR A 35 8.08 -3.36 4.17
N VAL A 36 8.32 -3.76 2.93
CA VAL A 36 8.09 -5.12 2.45
C VAL A 36 9.36 -5.78 1.91
N CYS A 37 10.54 -5.32 2.35
CA CYS A 37 11.84 -5.73 1.80
C CYS A 37 12.14 -7.22 2.00
N LYS A 38 11.84 -7.78 3.18
CA LYS A 38 12.03 -9.22 3.46
C LYS A 38 11.05 -10.04 2.64
N THR A 39 9.80 -9.59 2.56
CA THR A 39 8.77 -10.23 1.73
C THR A 39 9.17 -10.26 0.25
N LEU A 40 9.63 -9.15 -0.31
CA LEU A 40 10.12 -9.08 -1.70
C LEU A 40 11.33 -9.98 -1.94
N SER A 41 12.23 -10.10 -0.96
CA SER A 41 13.38 -11.02 -1.06
C SER A 41 12.98 -12.49 -1.11
N LEU A 42 11.84 -12.86 -0.49
CA LEU A 42 11.33 -14.23 -0.49
C LEU A 42 10.54 -14.55 -1.76
N LEU A 43 9.72 -13.61 -2.24
CA LEU A 43 8.84 -13.83 -3.39
C LEU A 43 9.53 -13.58 -4.72
N HIS A 44 10.45 -12.61 -4.76
CA HIS A 44 11.23 -12.23 -5.93
C HIS A 44 10.40 -12.07 -7.22
N PRO A 45 9.40 -11.16 -7.23
CA PRO A 45 8.56 -10.93 -8.42
C PRO A 45 9.35 -10.24 -9.55
N ASP A 46 8.85 -10.31 -10.78
CA ASP A 46 9.45 -9.59 -11.92
C ASP A 46 9.31 -8.06 -11.78
N ALA A 47 8.20 -7.59 -11.20
CA ALA A 47 7.92 -6.17 -11.00
C ALA A 47 7.31 -5.90 -9.61
N PHE A 48 7.60 -4.72 -9.07
CA PHE A 48 7.01 -4.17 -7.85
C PHE A 48 6.36 -2.83 -8.14
N THR A 49 5.14 -2.67 -7.64
CA THR A 49 4.28 -1.51 -7.89
C THR A 49 3.76 -0.94 -6.59
N ASN A 50 3.82 0.37 -6.43
CA ASN A 50 3.09 1.08 -5.39
C ASN A 50 1.88 1.81 -6.01
N GLY A 51 0.75 1.79 -5.31
CA GLY A 51 -0.48 2.46 -5.74
C GLY A 51 -0.68 3.82 -5.09
N GLY A 52 -1.52 4.65 -5.71
CA GLY A 52 -1.99 5.92 -5.13
C GLY A 52 -1.07 7.09 -5.40
N ASP A 53 -0.72 7.84 -4.35
CA ASP A 53 0.11 9.05 -4.41
C ASP A 53 1.59 8.80 -4.07
N GLN A 54 2.02 7.54 -4.08
CA GLN A 54 3.40 7.15 -3.78
C GLN A 54 4.18 6.93 -5.07
N THR A 55 5.38 7.50 -5.15
CA THR A 55 6.34 7.30 -6.25
C THR A 55 7.52 6.45 -5.77
N ASN A 56 8.13 5.69 -6.68
CA ASN A 56 9.28 4.84 -6.35
C ASN A 56 10.61 5.63 -6.17
N GLU A 57 10.57 6.97 -6.20
CA GLU A 57 11.76 7.84 -6.07
C GLU A 57 12.45 7.73 -4.70
N SER A 58 11.71 7.40 -3.63
CA SER A 58 12.24 7.40 -2.25
C SER A 58 11.67 6.28 -1.37
N ILE A 59 11.36 5.13 -1.97
CA ILE A 59 10.84 3.98 -1.23
C ILE A 59 11.98 3.15 -0.61
N PRO A 60 11.79 2.58 0.59
CA PRO A 60 12.78 1.72 1.22
C PRO A 60 13.05 0.43 0.41
N GLU A 61 12.10 0.00 -0.41
CA GLU A 61 12.20 -1.20 -1.25
C GLU A 61 13.15 -1.03 -2.46
N ALA A 62 13.53 0.21 -2.82
CA ALA A 62 14.29 0.46 -4.04
C ALA A 62 15.63 -0.30 -4.10
N ALA A 63 16.32 -0.38 -2.97
CA ALA A 63 17.60 -1.08 -2.88
C ALA A 63 17.46 -2.60 -3.07
N VAL A 64 16.42 -3.22 -2.51
CA VAL A 64 16.18 -4.66 -2.67
C VAL A 64 15.72 -4.98 -4.08
N CYS A 65 14.85 -4.16 -4.67
CA CYS A 65 14.41 -4.33 -6.05
C CYS A 65 15.59 -4.24 -7.03
N SER A 66 16.45 -3.22 -6.89
CA SER A 66 17.66 -3.09 -7.70
C SER A 66 18.61 -4.28 -7.55
N LYS A 67 18.85 -4.75 -6.31
CA LYS A 67 19.71 -5.91 -6.04
C LYS A 67 19.19 -7.19 -6.67
N LEU A 68 17.88 -7.35 -6.71
CA LEU A 68 17.21 -8.56 -7.17
C LEU A 68 16.77 -8.49 -8.64
N GLY A 69 16.94 -7.34 -9.31
CA GLY A 69 16.47 -7.15 -10.68
C GLY A 69 14.94 -7.08 -10.80
N ILE A 70 14.25 -6.67 -9.73
CA ILE A 70 12.80 -6.43 -9.74
C ILE A 70 12.56 -5.05 -10.36
N GLU A 71 11.72 -4.98 -11.39
CA GLU A 71 11.36 -3.72 -12.04
C GLU A 71 10.49 -2.87 -11.11
N LEU A 72 10.83 -1.59 -10.94
CA LEU A 72 9.97 -0.63 -10.23
C LEU A 72 9.06 0.07 -11.22
N VAL A 73 7.76 -0.14 -11.09
CA VAL A 73 6.74 0.45 -11.98
C VAL A 73 5.88 1.44 -11.20
N ASP A 74 5.76 2.65 -11.74
CA ASP A 74 5.01 3.79 -11.18
C ASP A 74 3.79 4.16 -12.05
N GLY A 75 2.93 5.04 -11.54
CA GLY A 75 1.85 5.65 -12.32
C GLY A 75 0.59 4.79 -12.45
N LEU A 76 0.43 3.76 -11.60
CA LEU A 76 -0.69 2.82 -11.65
C LEU A 76 -1.94 3.31 -10.88
N GLY A 77 -2.42 4.49 -11.24
CA GLY A 77 -3.63 5.10 -10.69
C GLY A 77 -3.38 6.13 -9.58
N GLY A 78 -4.42 6.88 -9.23
CA GLY A 78 -4.37 7.95 -8.24
C GLY A 78 -5.00 7.58 -6.89
N LYS A 79 -4.71 8.38 -5.87
CA LYS A 79 -5.31 8.22 -4.54
C LYS A 79 -6.79 8.66 -4.57
N VAL A 80 -7.70 7.69 -4.63
CA VAL A 80 -9.15 7.96 -4.58
C VAL A 80 -9.64 8.23 -3.14
N GLN A 81 -9.14 7.48 -2.16
CA GLN A 81 -9.59 7.59 -0.77
C GLN A 81 -8.50 7.13 0.21
N SER A 82 -8.55 7.62 1.46
CA SER A 82 -7.70 7.12 2.55
C SER A 82 -8.51 6.70 3.77
N SER A 83 -8.03 5.69 4.51
CA SER A 83 -8.66 5.24 5.76
C SER A 83 -8.72 6.34 6.81
N SER A 84 -7.73 7.25 6.84
CA SER A 84 -7.76 8.43 7.70
C SER A 84 -8.94 9.35 7.41
N TRP A 85 -9.29 9.54 6.14
CA TRP A 85 -10.45 10.35 5.75
C TRP A 85 -11.76 9.68 6.17
N LEU A 86 -11.90 8.38 5.94
CA LEU A 86 -13.06 7.60 6.36
C LEU A 86 -13.28 7.67 7.87
N LEU A 87 -12.21 7.50 8.65
CA LEU A 87 -12.26 7.54 10.12
C LEU A 87 -12.56 8.95 10.66
N ALA A 88 -12.03 9.99 10.03
CA ALA A 88 -12.37 11.37 10.37
C ALA A 88 -13.86 11.65 10.09
N ARG A 89 -14.35 11.24 8.91
CA ARG A 89 -15.76 11.37 8.54
C ARG A 89 -16.69 10.62 9.49
N SER A 90 -16.32 9.41 9.93
CA SER A 90 -17.13 8.64 10.88
C SER A 90 -17.19 9.26 12.27
N ARG A 91 -16.22 10.13 12.64
CA ARG A 91 -16.21 10.89 13.89
C ARG A 91 -16.86 12.28 13.77
N GLY A 92 -17.32 12.67 12.58
CA GLY A 92 -17.85 14.01 12.32
C GLY A 92 -16.78 15.11 12.28
N GLU A 93 -15.51 14.75 12.07
CA GLU A 93 -14.41 15.71 11.98
C GLU A 93 -14.35 16.39 10.60
N SER A 94 -14.11 17.69 10.57
CA SER A 94 -13.86 18.43 9.34
C SER A 94 -12.56 17.97 8.69
N ILE A 95 -12.63 17.39 7.49
CA ILE A 95 -11.45 16.95 6.76
C ILE A 95 -10.84 18.16 6.02
N LYS A 96 -9.59 18.52 6.35
CA LYS A 96 -8.78 19.37 5.45
C LYS A 96 -8.35 18.50 4.26
N VAL A 97 -9.24 18.29 3.31
CA VAL A 97 -8.91 17.63 2.05
C VAL A 97 -8.02 18.61 1.29
N LYS A 98 -6.78 18.21 0.93
CA LYS A 98 -6.15 18.86 -0.23
C LYS A 98 -7.05 18.50 -1.40
N ALA A 99 -7.64 19.52 -2.04
CA ALA A 99 -8.64 19.39 -3.09
C ALA A 99 -8.40 18.18 -3.97
N ASP A 100 -9.48 17.47 -4.29
CA ASP A 100 -9.46 16.48 -5.36
C ASP A 100 -8.88 17.15 -6.60
N PRO A 101 -7.82 16.62 -7.22
CA PRO A 101 -7.30 17.19 -8.47
C PRO A 101 -8.30 17.07 -9.63
N ASN A 102 -9.46 16.43 -9.43
CA ASN A 102 -10.56 16.31 -10.38
C ASN A 102 -11.85 17.06 -9.98
N GLU A 103 -11.80 18.00 -9.03
CA GLU A 103 -12.82 19.07 -8.88
C GLU A 103 -12.34 20.41 -9.48
#